data_AF-A0A7G6Y020-F1
#
_entry.id   AF-A0A7G6Y020-F1
#
_cell.length_a   1.000
_cell.length_b   1.000
_cell.length_c   1.000
_cell.angle_alpha   90.00
_cell.angle_beta   90.00
_cell.angle_gamma   90.00
#
_symmetry.space_group_name_H-M   'P 1'
#
loop_
_entity.id
_entity.type
_entity.pdbx_description
1 polymer ?
#
loop_
_entity_poly.entity_id
_entity_poly.type
_entity_poly.pdbx_seq_one_letter_code
_entity_poly.pdbx_strand_id
1 'polypeptide(L)'
;MARGPPGGNRRPTLLSHSAAHGRTTARWRYNVGVQLNIKDPETVRLARALADATGKSVTETIRAALESVQQQRLHLDRQKQDRVTAAIADVRRHLPTAWHSMTSAQVIDSVYGEDGSFAQ
;
A
#
# COMPACT_ATOMS: atom_id res chain seq x y z
N MET A 1 -13.29 -55.65 47.84
CA MET A 1 -14.45 -54.85 48.30
C MET A 1 -13.97 -53.89 49.39
N ALA A 2 -14.34 -52.60 49.27
CA ALA A 2 -14.42 -51.54 50.31
C ALA A 2 -13.07 -51.03 50.90
N ARG A 3 -12.79 -49.74 51.16
CA ARG A 3 -13.56 -48.50 51.42
C ARG A 3 -12.76 -47.25 50.99
N GLY A 4 -13.47 -46.12 50.79
CA GLY A 4 -13.02 -44.87 50.16
C GLY A 4 -12.27 -43.80 51.01
N PRO A 5 -12.24 -42.53 50.53
CA PRO A 5 -11.27 -41.43 50.79
C PRO A 5 -11.70 -40.55 52.01
N PRO A 6 -11.09 -39.40 52.46
CA PRO A 6 -10.46 -38.30 51.67
C PRO A 6 -9.31 -37.47 52.34
N GLY A 7 -8.64 -36.64 51.54
CA GLY A 7 -7.80 -35.54 52.03
C GLY A 7 -7.20 -34.80 50.82
N GLY A 8 -7.57 -33.58 50.46
CA GLY A 8 -7.93 -32.44 51.29
C GLY A 8 -6.74 -31.49 51.29
N ASN A 9 -6.73 -30.51 50.38
CA ASN A 9 -6.04 -29.20 50.42
C ASN A 9 -5.63 -28.75 49.00
N ARG A 10 -5.85 -27.54 48.48
CA ARG A 10 -6.68 -26.36 48.79
C ARG A 10 -6.89 -25.65 47.45
N ARG A 11 -8.13 -25.38 47.06
CA ARG A 11 -8.42 -24.33 46.07
C ARG A 11 -8.32 -22.98 46.79
N PRO A 12 -7.64 -21.96 46.26
CA PRO A 12 -7.98 -20.59 46.62
C PRO A 12 -9.16 -20.15 45.74
N THR A 13 -10.34 -20.05 46.35
CA THR A 13 -11.47 -19.26 45.83
C THR A 13 -11.55 -17.95 46.61
N LEU A 14 -11.26 -16.84 45.94
CA LEU A 14 -11.90 -15.53 46.14
C LEU A 14 -11.83 -14.82 44.78
N LEU A 15 -12.89 -14.84 43.96
CA LEU A 15 -13.97 -13.84 43.91
C LEU A 15 -13.48 -12.39 43.76
N SER A 16 -13.42 -11.98 42.48
CA SER A 16 -14.06 -10.78 41.90
C SER A 16 -13.88 -9.41 42.57
N HIS A 17 -13.08 -8.56 41.91
CA HIS A 17 -13.33 -7.13 41.64
C HIS A 17 -12.80 -6.87 40.22
N SER A 18 -13.67 -6.75 39.22
CA SER A 18 -14.26 -5.50 38.71
C SER A 18 -13.28 -4.62 37.90
N ALA A 19 -13.78 -4.23 36.72
CA ALA A 19 -13.39 -3.11 35.88
C ALA A 19 -12.05 -3.18 35.09
N ALA A 20 -12.25 -3.35 33.79
CA ALA A 20 -11.68 -2.51 32.74
C ALA A 20 -10.15 -2.40 32.67
N HIS A 21 -9.51 -3.37 31.99
CA HIS A 21 -8.40 -3.03 31.12
C HIS A 21 -8.64 -3.73 29.79
N GLY A 22 -9.03 -2.92 28.79
CA GLY A 22 -9.08 -3.36 27.40
C GLY A 22 -7.72 -3.93 27.05
N ARG A 23 -7.65 -5.26 26.92
CA ARG A 23 -6.53 -5.90 26.25
C ARG A 23 -6.61 -5.44 24.81
N THR A 24 -5.92 -4.34 24.52
CA THR A 24 -5.46 -3.98 23.19
C THR A 24 -4.88 -5.24 22.61
N THR A 25 -5.64 -5.90 21.74
CA THR A 25 -5.13 -6.93 20.86
C THR A 25 -4.21 -6.18 19.91
N ALA A 26 -3.00 -5.90 20.39
CA ALA A 26 -1.88 -5.54 19.55
C ALA A 26 -1.84 -6.65 18.51
N ARG A 27 -2.33 -6.32 17.32
CA ARG A 27 -2.36 -7.19 16.16
C ARG A 27 -0.91 -7.36 15.78
N TRP A 28 -0.23 -8.26 16.46
CA TRP A 28 1.06 -8.80 16.06
C TRP A 28 0.81 -9.36 14.66
N ARG A 29 1.12 -8.54 13.65
CA ARG A 29 1.25 -8.99 12.29
C ARG A 29 2.42 -9.95 12.36
N TYR A 30 2.12 -11.24 12.51
CA TYR A 30 3.10 -12.28 12.26
C TYR A 30 3.62 -12.00 10.84
N ASN A 31 4.82 -11.42 10.75
CA ASN A 31 5.61 -11.48 9.53
C ASN A 31 6.05 -12.93 9.41
N VAL A 32 5.10 -13.79 9.03
CA VAL A 32 5.44 -15.13 8.58
C VAL A 32 6.18 -14.90 7.27
N GLY A 33 7.49 -15.13 7.27
CA GLY A 33 8.26 -15.10 6.03
C GLY A 33 7.65 -16.09 5.06
N VAL A 34 6.92 -15.59 4.05
CA VAL A 34 6.37 -16.43 3.00
C VAL A 34 7.52 -16.83 2.08
N GLN A 35 7.70 -18.13 1.88
CA GLN A 35 8.70 -18.63 0.94
C GLN A 35 8.24 -18.38 -0.49
N LEU A 36 9.01 -17.61 -1.26
CA LEU A 36 8.80 -17.45 -2.68
C LEU A 36 9.31 -18.69 -3.40
N ASN A 37 8.40 -19.55 -3.86
CA ASN A 37 8.73 -20.72 -4.67
C ASN A 37 8.60 -20.38 -6.16
N ILE A 38 9.68 -20.58 -6.91
CA ILE A 38 9.72 -20.39 -8.36
C ILE A 38 9.86 -21.78 -8.99
N LYS A 39 8.86 -22.21 -9.76
CA LYS A 39 8.84 -23.51 -10.44
C LYS A 39 9.37 -23.46 -11.87
N ASP A 40 9.57 -22.26 -12.41
CA ASP A 40 10.10 -22.06 -13.75
C ASP A 40 11.64 -22.20 -13.75
N PRO A 41 12.22 -23.18 -14.47
CA PRO A 41 13.66 -23.43 -14.47
C PRO A 41 14.48 -22.25 -15.02
N GLU A 42 13.98 -21.57 -16.05
CA GLU A 42 14.68 -20.44 -16.65
C GLU A 42 14.77 -19.25 -15.68
N THR A 43 13.70 -18.95 -14.96
CA THR A 43 13.71 -17.91 -13.91
C THR A 43 14.73 -18.23 -12.82
N VAL A 44 14.83 -19.49 -12.39
CA VAL A 44 15.86 -19.90 -11.41
C VAL A 44 17.26 -19.74 -11.99
N ARG A 45 17.48 -20.10 -13.25
CA ARG A 45 18.77 -19.94 -13.95
C ARG A 45 19.17 -18.46 -14.02
N LEU A 46 18.24 -17.59 -14.40
CA LEU A 46 18.46 -16.15 -14.48
C LEU A 46 18.78 -15.55 -13.10
N ALA A 47 18.03 -15.92 -12.07
CA ALA A 47 18.26 -15.43 -10.71
C ALA A 47 19.65 -15.85 -10.19
N ARG A 48 20.09 -17.08 -10.48
CA ARG A 48 21.43 -17.55 -10.13
C ARG A 48 22.52 -16.83 -10.92
N ALA A 49 22.39 -16.72 -12.24
CA ALA A 49 23.37 -16.03 -13.07
C ALA A 49 23.57 -14.57 -12.64
N LEU A 50 22.47 -13.89 -12.28
CA LEU A 50 22.54 -12.51 -11.79
C LEU A 50 23.17 -12.42 -10.39
N ALA A 51 22.91 -13.40 -9.52
CA ALA A 51 23.52 -13.49 -8.21
C ALA A 51 25.04 -13.71 -8.32
N ASP A 52 25.46 -14.65 -9.18
CA ASP A 52 26.86 -14.94 -9.46
C ASP A 52 27.59 -13.72 -10.03
N ALA A 53 26.97 -13.02 -10.99
CA ALA A 53 27.54 -11.81 -11.60
C ALA A 53 27.69 -10.65 -10.61
N THR A 54 26.83 -10.58 -9.58
CA THR A 54 26.84 -9.52 -8.57
C THR A 54 27.58 -9.89 -7.29
N GLY A 55 28.02 -11.15 -7.15
CA GLY A 55 28.65 -11.68 -5.94
C GLY A 55 27.70 -11.70 -4.72
N LYS A 56 26.39 -11.71 -4.94
CA LYS A 56 25.36 -11.67 -3.88
C LYS A 56 24.63 -13.00 -3.77
N SER A 57 23.91 -13.21 -2.68
CA SER A 57 22.98 -14.34 -2.62
C SER A 57 21.81 -14.16 -3.60
N VAL A 58 21.20 -15.26 -4.04
CA VAL A 58 20.00 -15.24 -4.89
C VAL A 58 18.88 -14.43 -4.23
N THR A 59 18.70 -14.57 -2.91
CA THR A 59 17.69 -13.82 -2.16
C THR A 59 17.94 -12.31 -2.17
N GLU A 60 19.17 -11.87 -1.93
CA GLU A 60 19.52 -10.44 -1.98
C GLU A 60 19.38 -9.88 -3.38
N THR A 61 19.75 -10.67 -4.38
CA THR A 61 19.62 -10.31 -5.80
C THR A 61 18.15 -10.11 -6.18
N ILE A 62 17.28 -11.04 -5.81
CA ILE A 62 15.84 -10.94 -6.05
C ILE A 62 15.25 -9.75 -5.28
N ARG A 63 15.66 -9.54 -4.01
CA ARG A 63 15.23 -8.38 -3.23
C ARG A 63 15.60 -7.07 -3.93
N ALA A 64 16.85 -6.91 -4.32
CA ALA A 64 17.33 -5.71 -5.00
C ALA A 64 16.60 -5.47 -6.34
N ALA A 65 16.34 -6.53 -7.10
CA ALA A 65 15.58 -6.42 -8.34
C ALA A 65 14.14 -5.94 -8.10
N LEU A 66 13.45 -6.50 -7.10
CA LEU A 66 12.09 -6.08 -6.73
C LEU A 66 12.05 -4.64 -6.23
N GLU A 67 13.02 -4.24 -5.39
CA GLU A 67 13.15 -2.88 -4.88
C GLU A 67 13.39 -1.89 -6.02
N SER A 68 14.28 -2.21 -6.96
CA SER A 68 14.58 -1.38 -8.12
C SER A 68 13.34 -1.14 -8.99
N VAL A 69 12.60 -2.20 -9.32
CA VAL A 69 11.36 -2.08 -10.10
C VAL A 69 10.31 -1.23 -9.36
N GLN A 70 10.18 -1.42 -8.04
CA GLN A 70 9.25 -0.64 -7.24
C GLN A 70 9.64 0.84 -7.20
N GLN A 71 10.92 1.15 -7.01
CA GLN A 71 11.41 2.52 -7.03
C GLN A 71 11.19 3.16 -8.40
N GLN A 72 11.51 2.47 -9.50
CA GLN A 72 11.27 2.97 -10.85
C GLN A 72 9.79 3.29 -11.08
N ARG A 73 8.87 2.43 -10.63
CA ARG A 73 7.41 2.72 -10.69
C ARG A 73 7.05 3.99 -9.92
N LEU A 74 7.50 4.11 -8.68
CA LEU A 74 7.23 5.30 -7.85
C LEU A 74 7.80 6.58 -8.47
N HIS A 75 8.98 6.52 -9.07
CA HIS A 75 9.58 7.64 -9.78
C HIS A 75 8.76 8.06 -11.00
N LEU A 76 8.31 7.09 -11.81
CA LEU A 76 7.46 7.37 -12.98
C LEU A 76 6.10 7.96 -12.57
N ASP A 77 5.50 7.47 -11.49
CA ASP A 77 4.22 7.99 -11.00
C ASP A 77 4.38 9.42 -10.47
N ARG A 78 5.46 9.71 -9.74
CA ARG A 78 5.76 11.08 -9.30
C ARG A 78 5.99 12.01 -10.49
N GLN A 79 6.78 11.60 -11.48
CA GLN A 79 6.98 12.40 -12.69
C GLN A 79 5.68 12.69 -13.45
N LYS A 80 4.75 11.73 -13.50
CA LYS A 80 3.42 11.96 -14.09
C LYS A 80 2.63 12.98 -13.27
N GLN A 81 2.63 12.87 -11.95
CA GLN A 81 1.96 13.82 -11.06
C GLN A 81 2.53 15.23 -11.21
N ASP A 82 3.85 15.36 -11.27
CA ASP A 82 4.53 16.64 -11.45
C ASP A 82 4.17 17.27 -12.80
N ARG A 83 4.14 16.47 -13.89
CA ARG A 83 3.72 16.93 -15.22
C ARG A 83 2.26 17.39 -15.24
N VAL A 84 1.36 16.64 -14.60
CA VAL A 84 -0.06 17.02 -14.51
C VAL A 84 -0.22 18.30 -13.70
N THR A 85 0.48 18.41 -12.57
CA THR A 85 0.43 19.61 -11.72
C THR A 85 0.96 20.84 -12.46
N ALA A 86 2.07 20.69 -13.18
CA ALA A 86 2.63 21.76 -14.01
C ALA A 86 1.66 22.17 -15.13
N ALA A 87 1.04 21.21 -15.82
CA ALA A 87 0.06 21.49 -16.86
C ALA A 87 -1.18 22.22 -16.30
N ILE A 88 -1.68 21.82 -15.12
CA ILE A 88 -2.78 22.50 -14.44
C ILE A 88 -2.39 23.94 -14.06
N ALA A 89 -1.19 24.13 -13.52
CA ALA A 89 -0.70 25.46 -13.15
C ALA A 89 -0.55 26.37 -14.37
N ASP A 90 -0.09 25.82 -15.49
CA ASP A 90 0.04 26.55 -16.76
C ASP A 90 -1.33 26.94 -17.33
N VAL A 91 -2.26 25.99 -17.41
CA VAL A 91 -3.64 26.24 -17.81
C VAL A 91 -4.30 27.31 -16.93
N ARG A 92 -4.11 27.26 -15.60
CA ARG A 92 -4.61 28.30 -14.68
C ARG A 92 -4.01 29.68 -14.91
N ARG A 93 -2.75 29.77 -15.36
CA ARG A 93 -2.10 31.05 -15.68
C ARG A 93 -2.72 31.70 -16.91
N HIS A 94 -3.15 30.89 -17.88
CA HIS A 94 -3.70 31.35 -19.15
C HIS A 94 -5.24 31.45 -19.15
N LEU A 95 -5.92 30.90 -18.14
CA LEU A 95 -7.36 31.01 -17.97
C LEU A 95 -7.79 32.39 -17.44
N PRO A 96 -8.85 33.01 -17.99
CA PRO A 96 -9.47 34.20 -17.42
C PRO A 96 -9.86 33.96 -15.96
N THR A 97 -9.63 34.95 -15.09
CA THR A 97 -9.89 34.82 -13.64
C THR A 97 -11.36 34.51 -13.33
N ALA A 98 -12.29 34.95 -14.18
CA ALA A 98 -13.71 34.64 -14.07
C ALA A 98 -14.02 33.13 -14.20
N TRP A 99 -13.18 32.39 -14.92
CA TRP A 99 -13.35 30.94 -15.13
C TRP A 99 -12.69 30.10 -14.03
N HIS A 100 -11.93 30.72 -13.11
CA HIS A 100 -11.25 29.99 -12.03
C HIS A 100 -12.23 29.42 -10.99
N SER A 101 -13.42 30.02 -10.87
CA SER A 101 -14.52 29.58 -10.01
C SER A 101 -15.57 28.75 -10.75
N MET A 102 -15.43 28.56 -12.05
CA MET A 102 -16.35 27.78 -12.87
C MET A 102 -15.94 26.31 -12.89
N THR A 103 -16.93 25.43 -12.90
CA THR A 103 -16.70 24.02 -13.21
C THR A 103 -16.40 23.84 -14.69
N SER A 104 -15.74 22.73 -15.06
CA SER A 104 -15.41 22.45 -16.46
C SER A 104 -16.63 22.47 -17.39
N ALA A 105 -17.81 22.07 -16.91
CA ALA A 105 -19.06 22.12 -17.65
C ALA A 105 -19.53 23.56 -17.91
N GLN A 106 -19.43 24.44 -16.91
CA GLN A 106 -19.78 25.85 -17.04
C GLN A 106 -18.81 26.62 -17.95
N VAL A 107 -17.52 26.27 -17.95
CA VAL A 107 -16.55 26.83 -18.89
C VAL A 107 -16.92 26.46 -20.32
N ILE A 108 -17.22 25.18 -20.59
CA ILE A 108 -17.66 24.72 -21.91
C ILE A 108 -18.94 25.45 -22.34
N ASP A 109 -19.93 25.57 -21.46
CA ASP A 109 -21.19 26.27 -21.72
C ASP A 109 -21.01 27.79 -21.96
N SER A 110 -19.96 28.40 -21.41
CA SER A 110 -19.63 29.81 -21.68
C SER A 110 -18.87 30.05 -22.99
N VAL A 111 -18.23 29.00 -23.54
CA VAL A 111 -17.45 29.07 -24.77
C VAL A 111 -18.27 28.67 -25.99
N TYR A 112 -19.28 27.82 -25.81
CA TYR A 112 -20.19 27.38 -26.86
C TYR A 112 -21.58 27.94 -26.62
N GLY A 113 -22.18 28.59 -27.62
CA GLY A 113 -23.59 28.98 -27.58
C GLY A 113 -24.53 27.75 -27.56
N GLU A 114 -25.82 27.97 -27.31
CA GLU A 114 -26.87 26.92 -27.27
C GLU A 114 -26.95 26.05 -28.54
N ASP A 115 -26.38 26.51 -29.66
CA ASP A 115 -26.31 25.85 -30.96
C ASP A 115 -24.97 25.13 -31.25
N GLY A 116 -24.03 25.14 -30.29
CA GLY A 116 -22.69 24.57 -30.44
C GLY A 116 -21.69 25.43 -31.22
N SER A 117 -22.03 26.69 -31.53
CA SER A 117 -21.10 27.66 -32.13
C SER A 117 -20.20 28.30 -31.07
N PHE A 118 -18.99 28.74 -31.42
CA PHE A 118 -18.13 29.50 -30.50
C PHE A 118 -18.77 30.85 -30.17
N ALA A 119 -19.08 31.09 -28.90
CA ALA A 119 -19.57 32.38 -28.43
C ALA A 119 -18.40 33.38 -28.39
N GLN A 120 -18.55 34.51 -29.09
CA GLN A 120 -17.55 35.57 -29.19
C GLN A 120 -17.59 36.51 -27.98
#